data_AF-A0AAV6AZA6-F1
#
_entry.id   AF-A0AAV6AZA6-F1
#
_cell.length_a   1.000
_cell.length_b   1.000
_cell.length_c   1.000
_cell.angle_alpha   90.00
_cell.angle_beta   90.00
_cell.angle_gamma   90.00
#
_symmetry.space_group_name_H-M   'P 1'
#
loop_
_entity.id
_entity.type
_entity.pdbx_description
1 polymer ?
#
loop_
_entity_poly.entity_id
_entity_poly.type
_entity_poly.pdbx_seq_one_letter_code
_entity_poly.pdbx_strand_id
1 'polypeptide(L)'
;MNALPERIRSFIAVPVPDSVRAQLKELQQRLKQELDDVSWTRPEAMHLTLQFLGNIESARLPELETSLREATRHFTSFELALGGIGSFGNRVIWIGIKHGVEPLRQLADAVRRAAHPFTDHD
;
A
#
# COMPACT_ATOMS: atom_id res chain seq x y z
N MET A 1 -5.46 -28.06 -25.03
CA MET A 1 -5.05 -27.81 -23.64
C MET A 1 -5.25 -26.33 -23.39
N ASN A 2 -6.23 -25.93 -22.59
CA ASN A 2 -6.33 -24.51 -22.17
C ASN A 2 -5.31 -24.30 -21.04
N ALA A 3 -4.37 -23.38 -21.25
CA ALA A 3 -3.50 -22.93 -20.17
C ALA A 3 -4.38 -22.31 -19.07
N LEU A 4 -4.04 -22.57 -17.81
CA LEU A 4 -4.65 -21.86 -16.69
C LEU A 4 -4.37 -20.35 -16.85
N PRO A 5 -5.33 -19.48 -16.51
CA PRO A 5 -5.11 -18.04 -16.61
C PRO A 5 -3.95 -17.62 -15.72
N GLU A 6 -3.09 -16.75 -16.24
CA GLU A 6 -1.97 -16.18 -15.49
C GLU A 6 -2.53 -15.38 -14.30
N ARG A 7 -2.07 -15.72 -13.09
CA ARG A 7 -2.45 -15.04 -11.85
C ARG A 7 -1.27 -14.30 -11.25
N ILE A 8 -1.54 -13.11 -10.73
CA ILE A 8 -0.54 -12.24 -10.10
C ILE A 8 -0.95 -11.86 -8.68
N ARG A 9 -0.01 -11.98 -7.74
CA ARG A 9 -0.21 -11.47 -6.39
C ARG A 9 -0.15 -9.95 -6.41
N SER A 10 -1.23 -9.30 -5.98
CA SER A 10 -1.38 -7.86 -6.18
C SER A 10 -2.02 -7.15 -4.99
N PHE A 11 -1.78 -5.84 -4.93
CA PHE A 11 -2.33 -4.93 -3.93
C PHE A 11 -2.40 -3.52 -4.54
N ILE A 12 -3.22 -2.65 -3.96
CA ILE A 12 -3.34 -1.24 -4.31
C ILE A 12 -2.65 -0.40 -3.24
N ALA A 13 -1.84 0.57 -3.66
CA ALA A 13 -1.07 1.41 -2.75
C ALA A 13 -0.90 2.84 -3.23
N VAL A 14 -0.60 3.73 -2.28
CA VAL A 14 -0.12 5.09 -2.54
C VAL A 14 1.42 5.07 -2.46
N PRO A 15 2.14 5.51 -3.52
CA PRO A 15 3.59 5.60 -3.47
C PRO A 15 4.04 6.70 -2.51
N VAL A 16 5.20 6.50 -1.88
CA VAL A 16 5.82 7.54 -1.04
C VAL A 16 6.56 8.56 -1.93
N PRO A 17 6.31 9.87 -1.79
CA PRO A 17 7.06 10.90 -2.51
C PRO A 17 8.56 10.86 -2.18
N ASP A 18 9.42 11.22 -3.14
CA ASP A 18 10.88 11.08 -2.97
C ASP A 18 11.46 11.87 -1.80
N SER A 19 10.90 13.05 -1.50
CA SER A 19 11.29 13.86 -0.34
C SER A 19 11.04 13.12 0.98
N VAL A 20 9.91 12.43 1.10
CA VAL A 20 9.55 11.63 2.27
C VAL A 20 10.40 10.35 2.29
N ARG A 21 10.64 9.73 1.14
CA ARG A 21 11.48 8.53 1.00
C ARG A 21 12.90 8.76 1.52
N ALA A 22 13.48 9.93 1.27
CA ALA A 22 14.80 10.29 1.78
C ALA A 22 14.83 10.32 3.32
N GLN A 23 13.83 10.95 3.95
CA GLN A 23 13.70 11.00 5.41
C GLN A 23 13.50 9.60 6.01
N LEU A 24 12.68 8.77 5.37
CA LEU A 24 12.47 7.38 5.78
C LEU A 24 13.74 6.53 5.67
N LYS A 25 14.57 6.77 4.65
CA LYS A 25 15.86 6.10 4.48
C LYS A 25 16.82 6.44 5.63
N GLU A 26 16.90 7.71 6.03
CA GLU A 26 17.72 8.13 7.17
C GLU A 26 17.24 7.49 8.48
N LEU A 27 15.92 7.50 8.72
CA LEU A 27 15.32 6.84 9.88
C LEU A 27 15.63 5.33 9.90
N GLN A 28 15.45 4.66 8.76
CA GLN A 28 15.79 3.24 8.60
C GLN A 28 17.27 2.97 8.87
N GLN A 29 18.18 3.85 8.45
CA GLN A 29 19.61 3.68 8.73
C GLN A 29 19.94 3.80 10.22
N ARG A 30 19.24 4.67 10.96
CA ARG A 30 19.40 4.77 12.41
C ARG A 30 18.88 3.51 13.12
N LEU A 31 17.67 3.06 12.77
CA LEU A 31 17.08 1.85 13.36
C LEU A 31 17.90 0.60 13.08
N LYS A 32 18.56 0.53 11.91
CA LYS A 32 19.51 -0.55 11.56
C LYS A 32 20.69 -0.68 12.53
N GLN A 33 21.06 0.39 13.22
CA GLN A 33 22.15 0.34 14.22
C GLN A 33 21.66 -0.11 15.60
N GLU A 34 20.35 -0.05 15.84
CA GLU A 34 19.74 -0.32 17.15
C GLU A 34 19.02 -1.67 17.19
N LEU A 35 18.63 -2.21 16.03
CA LEU A 35 17.82 -3.42 15.90
C LEU A 35 18.55 -4.48 15.07
N ASP A 36 18.79 -5.62 15.69
CA ASP A 36 19.28 -6.84 15.04
C ASP A 36 18.10 -7.68 14.48
N ASP A 37 18.41 -8.64 13.61
CA ASP A 37 17.46 -9.61 13.02
C ASP A 37 16.26 -9.02 12.25
N VAL A 38 16.39 -7.80 11.72
CA VAL A 38 15.37 -7.18 10.87
C VAL A 38 15.74 -7.28 9.38
N SER A 39 14.85 -7.85 8.58
CA SER A 39 14.92 -7.77 7.11
C SER A 39 14.33 -6.45 6.63
N TRP A 40 15.20 -5.51 6.23
CA TRP A 40 14.78 -4.16 5.86
C TRP A 40 14.30 -4.03 4.42
N THR A 41 13.11 -3.45 4.25
CA THR A 41 12.56 -3.08 2.94
C THR A 41 13.47 -2.06 2.24
N ARG A 42 13.58 -2.16 0.92
CA ARG A 42 14.25 -1.14 0.10
C ARG A 42 13.45 0.16 0.15
N PRO A 43 14.05 1.34 0.32
CA PRO A 43 13.31 2.60 0.36
C PRO A 43 12.41 2.84 -0.86
N GLU A 44 12.80 2.32 -2.02
CA GLU A 44 12.06 2.44 -3.28
C GLU A 44 10.76 1.62 -3.26
N ALA A 45 10.71 0.56 -2.46
CA ALA A 45 9.55 -0.31 -2.29
C ALA A 45 8.60 0.15 -1.16
N MET A 46 8.92 1.23 -0.43
CA MET A 46 8.05 1.77 0.60
C MET A 46 6.80 2.40 -0.01
N HIS A 47 5.64 2.04 0.55
CA HIS A 47 4.34 2.49 0.09
C HIS A 47 3.33 2.42 1.23
N LEU A 48 2.20 3.12 1.07
CA LEU A 48 1.05 2.97 1.94
C LEU A 48 0.04 2.05 1.25
N THR A 49 -0.12 0.83 1.77
CA THR A 49 -1.08 -0.13 1.23
C THR A 49 -2.51 0.28 1.56
N LEU A 50 -3.40 0.27 0.57
CA LEU A 50 -4.83 0.54 0.73
C LEU A 50 -5.66 -0.75 0.77
N GLN A 51 -5.34 -1.71 -0.10
CA GLN A 51 -6.08 -2.96 -0.22
C GLN A 51 -5.18 -4.07 -0.77
N PHE A 52 -5.15 -5.23 -0.12
CA PHE A 52 -4.57 -6.47 -0.68
C PHE A 52 -5.62 -7.18 -1.55
N LEU A 53 -5.22 -7.70 -2.71
CA LEU A 53 -6.12 -8.34 -3.67
C LEU A 53 -5.96 -9.86 -3.77
N GLY A 54 -4.91 -10.43 -3.17
CA GLY A 54 -4.60 -11.84 -3.35
C GLY A 54 -4.03 -12.12 -4.75
N ASN A 55 -4.34 -13.28 -5.32
CA ASN A 55 -3.89 -13.69 -6.65
C ASN A 55 -5.00 -13.47 -7.69
N ILE A 56 -4.92 -12.38 -8.45
CA ILE A 56 -5.95 -12.04 -9.44
C ILE A 56 -5.50 -12.45 -10.84
N GLU A 57 -6.44 -12.76 -11.73
CA GLU A 57 -6.13 -13.01 -13.15
C GLU A 57 -5.61 -11.73 -13.82
N SER A 58 -4.45 -11.81 -14.49
CA SER A 58 -3.82 -10.64 -15.14
C SER A 58 -4.73 -9.99 -16.19
N ALA A 59 -5.58 -10.79 -16.84
CA ALA A 59 -6.58 -10.34 -17.80
C ALA A 59 -7.64 -9.37 -17.22
N ARG A 60 -7.83 -9.35 -15.88
CA ARG A 60 -8.81 -8.47 -15.21
C ARG A 60 -8.22 -7.11 -14.81
N LEU A 61 -6.92 -6.88 -15.00
CA LEU A 61 -6.28 -5.61 -14.64
C LEU A 61 -6.93 -4.39 -15.31
N PRO A 62 -7.26 -4.38 -16.61
CA PRO A 62 -7.87 -3.20 -17.25
C PRO A 62 -9.23 -2.82 -16.64
N GLU A 63 -10.02 -3.83 -16.26
CA GLU A 63 -11.32 -3.64 -15.62
C GLU A 63 -11.16 -3.09 -14.19
N LEU A 64 -10.19 -3.62 -13.44
CA LEU A 64 -9.82 -3.11 -12.12
C LEU A 64 -9.34 -1.66 -12.19
N GLU A 65 -8.45 -1.31 -13.12
CA GLU A 65 -7.97 0.05 -13.31
C GLU A 65 -9.11 1.03 -13.61
N THR A 66 -10.07 0.62 -14.44
CA THR A 66 -11.25 1.43 -14.77
C THR A 66 -12.12 1.64 -13.53
N SER A 67 -12.40 0.58 -12.78
CA SER A 67 -13.17 0.64 -11.52
C SER A 67 -12.51 1.58 -10.49
N LEU A 68 -11.19 1.48 -10.32
CA LEU A 68 -10.43 2.34 -9.41
C LEU A 68 -10.44 3.81 -9.87
N ARG A 69 -10.29 4.08 -11.17
CA ARG A 69 -10.33 5.44 -11.72
C ARG A 69 -11.67 6.12 -11.43
N GLU A 70 -12.78 5.42 -11.65
CA GLU A 70 -14.11 5.95 -11.37
C GLU A 70 -14.35 6.16 -9.87
N ALA A 71 -13.91 5.22 -9.03
CA ALA A 71 -14.08 5.34 -7.59
C ALA A 71 -13.25 6.47 -6.97
N THR A 72 -12.12 6.81 -7.58
CA THR A 72 -11.17 7.82 -7.08
C THR A 72 -11.38 9.20 -7.71
N ARG A 73 -12.22 9.34 -8.74
CA ARG A 73 -12.36 10.58 -9.54
C ARG A 73 -12.74 11.84 -8.76
N HIS A 74 -13.40 11.67 -7.60
CA HIS A 74 -13.89 12.78 -6.76
C HIS A 74 -12.91 13.17 -5.64
N PHE A 75 -11.81 12.43 -5.49
CA PHE A 75 -10.80 12.74 -4.48
C PHE A 75 -9.84 13.80 -5.02
N THR A 76 -9.64 14.86 -4.24
CA THR A 76 -8.56 15.83 -4.47
C THR A 76 -7.32 15.43 -3.67
N SER A 77 -6.15 15.96 -4.04
CA SER A 77 -4.93 15.81 -3.24
C SER A 77 -5.16 16.28 -1.80
N PHE A 78 -4.60 15.56 -0.84
CA PHE A 78 -4.64 15.89 0.58
C PHE A 78 -3.28 15.61 1.22
N GLU A 79 -3.02 16.27 2.35
CA GLU A 79 -1.77 16.13 3.08
C GLU A 79 -1.84 15.02 4.11
N LEU A 80 -0.74 14.27 4.22
CA LEU A 80 -0.50 13.28 5.26
C LEU A 80 0.71 13.70 6.08
N ALA A 81 0.60 13.57 7.40
CA ALA A 81 1.77 13.68 8.27
C ALA A 81 2.09 12.30 8.84
N LEU A 82 3.35 11.88 8.70
CA LEU A 82 3.86 10.69 9.35
C LEU A 82 3.85 10.86 10.88
N GLY A 83 3.57 9.78 11.58
CA GLY A 83 3.49 9.71 13.03
C GLY A 83 4.61 8.86 13.63
N GLY A 84 4.30 8.22 14.76
CA GLY A 84 5.25 7.36 15.45
C GLY A 84 5.51 6.03 14.73
N ILE A 85 6.57 5.36 15.16
CA ILE A 85 6.90 4.00 14.76
C ILE A 85 6.07 3.03 15.61
N GLY A 86 5.54 2.00 14.98
CA GLY A 86 4.86 0.89 15.64
C GLY A 86 5.34 -0.46 15.10
N SER A 87 4.80 -1.53 15.66
CA SER A 87 5.05 -2.88 15.17
C SER A 87 3.78 -3.72 15.14
N PHE A 88 3.70 -4.65 14.18
CA PHE A 88 2.73 -5.74 14.19
C PHE A 88 3.42 -6.98 14.79
N GLY A 89 3.44 -7.02 16.13
CA GLY A 89 4.23 -8.00 16.88
C GLY A 89 5.72 -7.90 16.52
N ASN A 90 6.41 -9.04 16.45
CA ASN A 90 7.83 -9.09 16.07
C ASN A 90 8.04 -9.32 14.57
N ARG A 91 7.02 -9.04 13.73
CA ARG A 91 7.05 -9.38 12.30
C ARG A 91 7.30 -8.19 11.39
N VAL A 92 6.73 -7.04 11.70
CA VAL A 92 6.76 -5.86 10.83
C VAL A 92 6.88 -4.59 11.67
N ILE A 93 7.86 -3.75 11.33
CA ILE A 93 7.97 -2.38 11.83
C ILE A 93 7.31 -1.45 10.81
N TRP A 94 6.49 -0.50 11.27
CA TRP A 94 5.77 0.43 10.40
C TRP A 94 5.74 1.84 10.99
N ILE A 95 5.42 2.82 10.15
CA ILE A 95 5.27 4.23 10.55
C ILE A 95 3.80 4.62 10.40
N GLY A 96 3.23 5.16 11.47
CA GLY A 96 1.84 5.58 11.49
C GLY A 96 1.58 6.85 10.72
N ILE A 97 0.30 7.17 10.55
CA ILE A 97 -0.16 8.46 10.03
C ILE A 97 -0.79 9.24 11.18
N LYS A 98 -0.30 10.46 11.42
CA LYS A 98 -0.76 11.35 12.50
C LYS A 98 -1.83 12.34 12.01
N HIS A 99 -1.69 12.86 10.79
CA HIS A 99 -2.66 13.79 10.19
C HIS A 99 -3.08 13.31 8.80
N GLY A 100 -4.31 13.64 8.40
CA GLY A 100 -4.91 13.19 7.13
C GLY A 100 -5.51 11.78 7.17
N VAL A 101 -5.72 11.22 8.37
CA VAL A 101 -6.25 9.87 8.56
C VAL A 101 -7.65 9.71 7.98
N GLU A 102 -8.52 10.71 8.14
CA GLU A 102 -9.91 10.64 7.67
C GLU A 102 -10.03 10.63 6.14
N PRO A 103 -9.46 11.59 5.39
CA PRO A 103 -9.48 11.51 3.92
C PRO A 103 -8.77 10.26 3.39
N LEU A 104 -7.71 9.79 4.06
CA LEU A 104 -7.04 8.53 3.71
C LEU A 104 -7.95 7.32 3.91
N ARG A 105 -8.71 7.28 5.00
CA ARG A 105 -9.68 6.20 5.28
C ARG A 105 -10.78 6.20 4.22
N GLN A 106 -11.31 7.37 3.86
CA GLN A 106 -12.32 7.50 2.82
C GLN A 106 -11.79 7.00 1.46
N LEU A 107 -10.55 7.32 1.11
CA LEU A 107 -9.88 6.81 -0.08
C LEU A 107 -9.73 5.28 -0.02
N ALA A 108 -9.24 4.75 1.10
CA ALA A 108 -9.07 3.31 1.28
C ALA A 108 -10.40 2.55 1.18
N ASP A 109 -11.49 3.10 1.72
CA ASP A 109 -12.82 2.50 1.65
C ASP A 109 -13.40 2.55 0.23
N ALA A 110 -13.18 3.64 -0.51
CA ALA A 110 -13.55 3.73 -1.92
C ALA A 110 -12.80 2.69 -2.77
N VAL A 111 -11.48 2.59 -2.58
CA VAL A 111 -10.63 1.58 -3.24
C VAL A 111 -11.08 0.17 -2.88
N ARG A 112 -11.35 -0.12 -1.60
CA ARG A 112 -11.81 -1.44 -1.16
C ARG A 112 -13.13 -1.83 -1.83
N ARG A 113 -14.12 -0.93 -1.88
CA ARG A 113 -15.40 -1.19 -2.54
C ARG A 113 -15.23 -1.45 -4.04
N ALA A 114 -14.41 -0.64 -4.72
CA ALA A 114 -14.16 -0.76 -6.14
C ALA A 114 -13.40 -2.03 -6.53
N ALA A 115 -12.47 -2.46 -5.67
CA ALA A 115 -11.63 -3.63 -5.89
C ALA A 115 -12.22 -4.95 -5.35
N HIS A 116 -13.30 -4.89 -4.56
CA HIS A 116 -13.94 -6.07 -3.97
C HIS A 116 -14.30 -7.15 -5.01
N PRO A 117 -14.87 -6.84 -6.19
CA PRO A 117 -15.19 -7.85 -7.21
C PRO A 117 -13.98 -8.56 -7.84
N PHE A 118 -12.77 -8.06 -7.57
CA PHE A 118 -11.51 -8.56 -8.11
C PHE A 118 -10.68 -9.29 -7.05
N THR A 119 -11.03 -9.14 -5.77
CA THR A 119 -10.23 -9.64 -4.66
C THR A 119 -10.40 -11.17 -4.56
N ASP A 120 -9.28 -11.88 -4.50
CA ASP A 120 -9.28 -13.30 -4.17
C ASP A 120 -9.68 -13.45 -2.70
N HIS A 121 -10.79 -14.13 -2.45
CA HIS A 121 -11.27 -14.48 -1.12
C HIS A 121 -10.83 -15.91 -0.79
N ASP A 122 -9.53 -16.15 -0.86
CA ASP A 122 -8.93 -17.38 -0.32
C ASP A 122 -9.09 -17.43 1.21
#